data_AF-A0AAN0JEG7-F1
#
_entry.id   AF-A0AAN0JEG7-F1
#
_cell.length_a   1.000
_cell.length_b   1.000
_cell.length_c   1.000
_cell.angle_alpha   90.00
_cell.angle_beta   90.00
_cell.angle_gamma   90.00
#
_symmetry.space_group_name_H-M   'P 1'
#
loop_
_entity.id
_entity.type
_entity.pdbx_description
1 polymer ?
#
loop_
_entity_poly.entity_id
_entity_poly.type
_entity_poly.pdbx_seq_one_letter_code
_entity_poly.pdbx_strand_id
1 'polypeptide(L)'
;MMMERILREGKEAQEDLEKIRLSENVLQNDQKLLKFYTGLHEWSVFMALFNLIQAALPRGIKLSQFHMVIMFLMKLRLHLEDEDLAQRYSIASSTVSRNFNRILEIMYIKTKPLIKWPEREVLRSTIPYSFRKFFKNCALIVDCTEVFIENPSDLQAKAQVWSN
;
A
#
# COMPACT_ATOMS: atom_id res chain seq x y z
N MET A 1 9.45 -38.96 23.02
CA MET A 1 9.58 -37.87 24.02
C MET A 1 10.44 -36.68 23.57
N MET A 2 11.78 -36.73 23.48
CA MET A 2 12.57 -35.52 23.12
C MET A 2 12.45 -35.13 21.63
N MET A 3 12.50 -36.09 20.71
CA MET A 3 12.33 -35.85 19.27
C MET A 3 10.95 -35.29 18.91
N GLU A 4 9.87 -35.82 19.51
CA GLU A 4 8.51 -35.31 19.28
C GLU A 4 8.32 -33.87 19.80
N ARG A 5 9.00 -33.51 20.90
CA ARG A 5 9.00 -32.16 21.43
C ARG A 5 9.69 -31.19 20.47
N ILE A 6 10.86 -31.53 19.95
CA ILE A 6 11.60 -30.70 18.98
C ILE A 6 10.80 -30.54 17.69
N LEU A 7 10.17 -31.61 17.19
CA LEU A 7 9.32 -31.55 16.00
C LEU A 7 8.09 -30.65 16.20
N ARG A 8 7.49 -30.65 17.39
CA ARG A 8 6.39 -29.77 17.73
C ARG A 8 6.84 -28.31 17.82
N GLU A 9 7.91 -28.03 18.56
CA GLU A 9 8.49 -26.69 18.70
C GLU A 9 8.92 -26.11 17.33
N GLY A 10 9.47 -26.94 16.44
CA GLY A 10 9.82 -26.53 15.08
C GLY A 10 8.61 -26.17 14.21
N LYS A 11 7.50 -26.90 14.35
CA LYS A 11 6.24 -26.56 13.64
C LYS A 11 5.64 -25.26 14.16
N GLU A 12 5.58 -25.08 15.47
CA GLU A 12 5.07 -23.85 16.10
C GLU A 12 5.89 -22.63 15.65
N ALA A 13 7.22 -22.72 15.68
CA ALA A 13 8.09 -21.63 15.22
C ALA A 13 7.91 -21.31 13.73
N GLN A 14 7.65 -22.32 12.90
CA GLN A 14 7.41 -22.13 11.46
C GLN A 14 6.07 -21.43 11.21
N GLU A 15 5.01 -21.82 11.93
CA GLU A 15 3.70 -21.16 11.86
C GLU A 15 3.78 -19.70 12.31
N ASP A 16 4.52 -19.41 13.37
CA ASP A 16 4.73 -18.04 13.86
C ASP A 16 5.50 -17.20 12.84
N LEU A 17 6.50 -17.77 12.18
CA LEU A 17 7.27 -17.10 11.14
C LEU A 17 6.40 -16.80 9.90
N GLU A 18 5.52 -17.72 9.51
CA GLU A 18 4.57 -17.50 8.41
C GLU A 18 3.56 -16.39 8.73
N LYS A 19 3.10 -16.30 9.98
CA LYS A 19 2.24 -15.20 10.43
C LYS A 19 2.97 -13.86 10.40
N ILE A 20 4.21 -13.82 10.90
CA ILE A 20 5.03 -12.58 10.93
C ILE A 20 5.31 -12.08 9.51
N ARG A 21 5.57 -12.99 8.57
CA ARG A 21 5.85 -12.65 7.17
C ARG A 21 4.61 -12.45 6.31
N LEU A 22 3.41 -12.65 6.87
CA LEU A 22 2.14 -12.53 6.18
C LEU A 22 2.10 -13.41 4.91
N SER A 23 2.21 -14.72 5.10
CA SER A 23 2.15 -15.68 4.01
C SER A 23 0.83 -15.60 3.22
N GLU A 24 0.85 -16.14 1.99
CA GLU A 24 -0.30 -16.14 1.08
C GLU A 24 -1.55 -16.75 1.73
N ASN A 25 -1.41 -17.89 2.39
CA ASN A 25 -2.50 -18.57 3.09
C ASN A 25 -3.09 -17.73 4.23
N VAL A 26 -2.26 -16.98 4.96
CA VAL A 26 -2.73 -16.13 6.06
C VAL A 26 -3.59 -14.99 5.53
N LEU A 27 -3.12 -14.29 4.50
CA LEU A 27 -3.83 -13.15 3.93
C LEU A 27 -5.07 -13.54 3.11
N GLN A 28 -5.04 -14.70 2.46
CA GLN A 28 -6.21 -15.21 1.73
C GLN A 28 -7.36 -15.55 2.67
N ASN A 29 -7.07 -16.07 3.87
CA ASN A 29 -8.08 -16.49 4.83
C ASN A 29 -8.51 -15.38 5.81
N ASP A 30 -7.80 -14.25 5.85
CA ASP A 30 -8.12 -13.12 6.71
C ASP A 30 -8.25 -11.80 5.92
N GLN A 31 -9.47 -11.54 5.45
CA GLN A 31 -9.81 -10.33 4.71
C GLN A 31 -9.61 -9.04 5.53
N LYS A 32 -9.81 -9.09 6.86
CA LYS A 32 -9.61 -7.92 7.73
C LYS A 32 -8.12 -7.58 7.78
N LEU A 33 -7.28 -8.59 7.89
CA LEU A 33 -5.83 -8.45 7.90
C LEU A 33 -5.30 -7.98 6.55
N LEU A 34 -5.81 -8.52 5.43
CA LEU A 34 -5.51 -8.06 4.08
C LEU A 34 -5.82 -6.57 3.94
N LYS A 35 -7.02 -6.13 4.34
CA LYS A 35 -7.43 -4.72 4.30
C LYS A 35 -6.56 -3.84 5.18
N PHE A 36 -6.21 -4.31 6.37
CA PHE A 36 -5.36 -3.56 7.30
C PHE A 36 -3.98 -3.28 6.68
N TYR A 37 -3.30 -4.31 6.19
CA TYR A 37 -1.94 -4.18 5.69
C TYR A 37 -1.84 -3.60 4.28
N THR A 38 -2.78 -3.92 3.38
CA THR A 38 -2.67 -3.52 1.97
C THR A 38 -3.63 -2.41 1.56
N GLY A 39 -4.67 -2.15 2.36
CA GLY A 39 -5.79 -1.30 1.98
C GLY A 39 -6.78 -1.97 1.00
N LEU A 40 -6.45 -3.14 0.45
CA LEU A 40 -7.31 -3.84 -0.50
C LEU A 40 -8.38 -4.64 0.24
N HIS A 41 -9.63 -4.51 -0.23
CA HIS A 41 -10.78 -5.13 0.42
C HIS A 41 -10.94 -6.60 0.05
N GLU A 42 -10.46 -7.04 -1.11
CA GLU A 42 -10.73 -8.38 -1.64
C GLU A 42 -9.44 -9.07 -2.10
N TRP A 43 -9.31 -10.36 -1.79
CA TRP A 43 -8.16 -11.18 -2.21
C TRP A 43 -8.03 -11.23 -3.74
N SER A 44 -9.14 -11.29 -4.46
CA SER A 44 -9.17 -11.29 -5.93
C SER A 44 -8.56 -10.03 -6.52
N VAL A 45 -8.78 -8.87 -5.89
CA VAL A 45 -8.20 -7.59 -6.31
C VAL A 45 -6.69 -7.58 -6.07
N PHE A 46 -6.24 -8.09 -4.92
CA PHE A 46 -4.82 -8.28 -4.66
C PHE A 46 -4.16 -9.18 -5.72
N MET A 47 -4.77 -10.32 -6.03
CA MET A 47 -4.23 -11.25 -7.04
C MET A 47 -4.25 -10.68 -8.45
N ALA A 48 -5.29 -9.90 -8.82
CA ALA A 48 -5.32 -9.20 -10.09
C ALA A 48 -4.17 -8.20 -10.21
N LEU A 49 -3.89 -7.44 -9.14
CA LEU A 49 -2.76 -6.53 -9.08
C LEU A 49 -1.42 -7.27 -9.14
N PHE A 50 -1.28 -8.35 -8.37
CA PHE A 50 -0.07 -9.17 -8.35
C PHE A 50 0.22 -9.71 -9.76
N ASN A 51 -0.77 -10.32 -10.40
CA ASN A 51 -0.65 -10.88 -11.75
C ASN A 51 -0.32 -9.81 -12.80
N LEU A 52 -0.82 -8.57 -12.64
CA LEU A 52 -0.51 -7.44 -13.54
C LEU A 52 0.99 -7.09 -13.54
N ILE A 53 1.66 -7.20 -12.39
CA ILE A 53 3.06 -6.76 -12.23
C ILE A 53 4.06 -7.91 -12.12
N GLN A 54 3.62 -9.15 -11.83
CA GLN A 54 4.48 -10.29 -11.50
C GLN A 54 5.58 -10.53 -12.54
N ALA A 55 5.25 -10.42 -13.82
CA ALA A 55 6.19 -10.63 -14.92
C ALA A 55 7.36 -9.62 -14.92
N ALA A 56 7.16 -8.42 -14.36
CA ALA A 56 8.16 -7.37 -14.27
C ALA A 56 8.92 -7.36 -12.93
N LEU A 57 8.46 -8.12 -11.93
CA LEU A 57 9.09 -8.16 -10.61
C LEU A 57 10.43 -8.91 -10.65
N PRO A 58 11.45 -8.44 -9.90
CA PRO A 58 12.70 -9.16 -9.79
C PRO A 58 12.48 -10.52 -9.12
N ARG A 59 13.22 -11.54 -9.57
CA ARG A 59 13.28 -12.83 -8.89
C ARG A 59 14.34 -12.73 -7.80
N GLY A 60 13.91 -12.36 -6.59
CA GLY A 60 14.77 -12.28 -5.42
C GLY A 60 15.09 -13.67 -4.84
N ILE A 61 16.32 -13.86 -4.36
CA ILE A 61 16.72 -15.09 -3.65
C ILE A 61 16.19 -15.09 -2.21
N LYS A 62 16.17 -13.91 -1.56
CA LYS A 62 15.82 -13.76 -0.13
C LYS A 62 14.36 -13.43 0.12
N LEU A 63 13.68 -12.82 -0.86
CA LEU A 63 12.30 -12.37 -0.73
C LEU A 63 11.54 -12.79 -1.99
N SER A 64 10.42 -13.49 -1.80
CA SER A 64 9.55 -13.89 -2.91
C SER A 64 8.88 -12.67 -3.53
N GLN A 65 8.44 -12.79 -4.79
CA GLN A 65 7.69 -11.74 -5.47
C GLN A 65 6.40 -11.40 -4.71
N PHE A 66 5.73 -12.38 -4.12
CA PHE A 66 4.54 -12.17 -3.28
C PHE A 66 4.84 -11.23 -2.10
N HIS A 67 5.86 -11.57 -1.30
CA HIS A 67 6.23 -10.75 -0.14
C HIS A 67 6.76 -9.37 -0.53
N MET A 68 7.42 -9.24 -1.69
CA MET A 68 7.80 -7.93 -2.23
C MET A 68 6.60 -7.01 -2.45
N VAL A 69 5.52 -7.53 -3.04
CA VAL A 69 4.30 -6.76 -3.29
C VAL A 69 3.57 -6.43 -1.99
N ILE A 70 3.47 -7.37 -1.05
CA ILE A 70 2.89 -7.12 0.27
C ILE A 70 3.68 -6.05 1.02
N MET A 71 5.00 -6.17 1.09
CA MET A 71 5.88 -5.16 1.70
C MET A 71 5.69 -3.77 1.09
N PHE A 72 5.57 -3.70 -0.25
CA PHE A 72 5.31 -2.45 -0.95
C PHE A 72 3.95 -1.83 -0.56
N LEU A 73 2.87 -2.63 -0.56
CA LEU A 73 1.54 -2.16 -0.18
C LEU A 73 1.45 -1.77 1.31
N MET A 74 2.11 -2.52 2.20
CA MET A 74 2.24 -2.20 3.62
C MET A 74 2.88 -0.84 3.84
N LYS A 75 4.00 -0.58 3.15
CA LYS A 75 4.69 0.71 3.27
C LYS A 75 3.83 1.87 2.77
N LEU A 76 3.11 1.70 1.66
CA LEU A 76 2.18 2.72 1.16
C LEU A 76 1.00 2.96 2.11
N ARG A 77 0.41 1.89 2.65
CA ARG A 77 -0.82 1.96 3.43
C ARG A 77 -0.59 2.46 4.85
N LEU A 78 0.46 1.97 5.50
CA LEU A 78 0.73 2.16 6.93
C LEU A 78 1.91 3.07 7.19
N HIS A 79 2.60 3.55 6.15
CA HIS A 79 3.79 4.40 6.28
C HIS A 79 4.89 3.78 7.16
N LEU A 80 5.08 2.45 7.07
CA LEU A 80 6.07 1.74 7.87
C LEU A 80 7.51 2.17 7.53
N GLU A 81 8.36 2.25 8.55
CA GLU A 81 9.80 2.49 8.39
C GLU A 81 10.49 1.30 7.69
N ASP A 82 11.62 1.58 7.03
CA ASP A 82 12.38 0.53 6.35
C ASP A 82 13.00 -0.44 7.37
N GLU A 83 13.38 0.01 8.57
CA GLU A 83 13.85 -0.86 9.65
C GLU A 83 12.82 -1.90 10.07
N ASP A 84 11.54 -1.53 10.26
CA ASP A 84 10.49 -2.48 10.67
C ASP A 84 10.29 -3.57 9.62
N LEU A 85 10.18 -3.18 8.35
CA LEU A 85 10.04 -4.12 7.24
C LEU A 85 11.28 -5.02 7.09
N ALA A 86 12.47 -4.48 7.32
CA ALA A 86 13.71 -5.23 7.28
C ALA A 86 13.74 -6.34 8.35
N GLN A 87 13.28 -6.04 9.56
CA GLN A 87 13.16 -7.03 10.64
C GLN A 87 12.15 -8.13 10.30
N ARG A 88 10.94 -7.75 9.85
CA ARG A 88 9.87 -8.71 9.50
C ARG A 88 10.31 -9.72 8.44
N TYR A 89 10.99 -9.24 7.40
CA TYR A 89 11.42 -10.08 6.28
C TYR A 89 12.85 -10.62 6.43
N SER A 90 13.55 -10.29 7.51
CA SER A 90 14.94 -10.69 7.77
C SER A 90 15.89 -10.31 6.61
N ILE A 91 15.73 -9.09 6.09
CA ILE A 91 16.54 -8.50 5.01
C ILE A 91 17.18 -7.19 5.49
N ALA A 92 18.11 -6.63 4.71
CA ALA A 92 18.67 -5.32 5.06
C ALA A 92 17.67 -4.19 4.74
N SER A 93 17.65 -3.13 5.57
CA SER A 93 16.83 -1.91 5.34
C SER A 93 17.06 -1.33 3.94
N SER A 94 18.32 -1.27 3.49
CA SER A 94 18.66 -0.85 2.12
C SER A 94 18.04 -1.72 1.01
N THR A 95 17.75 -2.99 1.29
CA THR A 95 17.05 -3.90 0.37
C THR A 95 15.55 -3.59 0.33
N VAL A 96 14.94 -3.21 1.46
CA VAL A 96 13.55 -2.72 1.51
C VAL A 96 13.42 -1.47 0.65
N SER A 97 14.24 -0.44 0.88
CA SER A 97 14.16 0.82 0.13
C SER A 97 14.35 0.60 -1.37
N ARG A 98 15.31 -0.26 -1.76
CA ARG A 98 15.57 -0.58 -3.17
C ARG A 98 14.39 -1.30 -3.82
N ASN A 99 13.84 -2.31 -3.15
CA ASN A 99 12.67 -3.03 -3.65
C ASN A 99 11.45 -2.12 -3.74
N PHE A 100 11.21 -1.28 -2.73
CA PHE A 100 10.09 -0.33 -2.74
C PHE A 100 10.15 0.61 -3.95
N ASN A 101 11.27 1.29 -4.17
CA ASN A 101 11.43 2.20 -5.31
C ASN A 101 11.30 1.48 -6.66
N ARG A 102 11.83 0.26 -6.77
CA ARG A 102 11.72 -0.54 -7.98
C ARG A 102 10.27 -0.95 -8.28
N ILE A 103 9.53 -1.37 -7.25
CA ILE A 103 8.12 -1.74 -7.40
C ILE A 103 7.28 -0.50 -7.70
N LEU A 104 7.59 0.66 -7.12
CA LEU A 104 6.94 1.94 -7.44
C LEU A 104 7.02 2.26 -8.94
N GLU A 105 8.21 2.11 -9.53
CA GLU A 105 8.42 2.33 -10.96
C GLU A 105 7.63 1.32 -11.82
N ILE A 106 7.68 0.04 -11.45
CA ILE A 106 6.89 -1.02 -12.14
C ILE A 106 5.40 -0.70 -12.07
N MET A 107 4.90 -0.35 -10.89
CA MET A 107 3.51 0.01 -10.64
C MET A 107 3.09 1.22 -11.47
N TYR A 108 3.93 2.26 -11.54
CA TYR A 108 3.69 3.43 -12.38
C TYR A 108 3.50 3.02 -13.86
N ILE A 109 4.43 2.23 -14.40
CA ILE A 109 4.38 1.79 -15.81
C ILE A 109 3.15 0.90 -16.06
N LYS A 110 2.87 -0.04 -15.17
CA LYS A 110 1.82 -1.04 -15.35
C LYS A 110 0.40 -0.50 -15.11
N THR A 111 0.25 0.49 -14.24
CA THR A 111 -1.07 1.09 -13.94
C THR A 111 -1.37 2.31 -14.82
N LYS A 112 -0.37 2.94 -15.45
CA LYS A 112 -0.58 4.08 -16.37
C LYS A 112 -1.67 3.84 -17.43
N PRO A 113 -1.75 2.68 -18.12
CA PRO A 113 -2.81 2.43 -19.10
C PRO A 113 -4.22 2.33 -18.51
N LEU A 114 -4.34 2.07 -17.20
CA LEU A 114 -5.62 2.00 -16.50
C LEU A 114 -6.19 3.38 -16.21
N ILE A 115 -5.37 4.42 -16.22
CA ILE A 115 -5.76 5.80 -15.94
C ILE A 115 -6.03 6.51 -17.26
N LYS A 116 -7.32 6.67 -17.60
CA LYS A 116 -7.74 7.48 -18.74
C LYS A 116 -7.68 8.95 -18.35
N TRP A 117 -6.73 9.69 -18.93
CA TRP A 117 -6.65 11.13 -18.79
C TRP A 117 -7.50 11.82 -19.86
N PRO A 118 -8.53 12.60 -19.49
CA PRO A 118 -9.28 13.41 -20.44
C PRO A 118 -8.42 14.51 -21.05
N GLU A 119 -8.85 15.02 -22.21
CA GLU A 119 -8.21 16.17 -22.84
C GLU A 119 -8.31 17.43 -21.96
N ARG A 120 -7.37 18.35 -22.13
CA ARG A 120 -7.21 19.52 -21.26
C ARG A 120 -8.44 20.43 -21.31
N GLU A 121 -9.10 20.53 -22.45
CA GLU A 121 -10.34 21.27 -22.67
C GLU A 121 -11.48 20.69 -21.81
N VAL A 122 -11.61 19.36 -21.79
CA VAL A 122 -12.61 18.64 -20.99
C VAL A 122 -12.33 18.82 -19.50
N LEU A 123 -11.08 18.72 -19.07
CA LEU A 123 -10.70 18.99 -17.69
C LEU A 123 -11.02 20.43 -17.27
N ARG A 124 -10.75 21.41 -18.13
CA ARG A 124 -11.09 22.81 -17.84
C ARG A 124 -12.58 23.04 -17.72
N SER A 125 -13.41 22.40 -18.55
CA SER A 125 -14.86 22.60 -18.50
C SER A 125 -15.48 22.05 -17.21
N THR A 126 -14.89 21.01 -16.61
CA THR A 126 -15.37 20.38 -15.37
C THR A 126 -14.84 21.02 -14.08
N ILE A 127 -13.68 21.70 -14.13
CA ILE A 127 -13.12 22.39 -12.94
C ILE A 127 -14.05 23.53 -12.47
N PRO A 128 -14.32 23.69 -11.17
CA PRO A 128 -15.15 24.79 -10.67
C PRO A 128 -14.66 26.18 -11.11
N TYR A 129 -15.59 27.13 -11.29
CA TYR A 129 -15.25 28.46 -11.82
C TYR A 129 -14.22 29.22 -10.97
N SER A 130 -14.33 29.14 -9.64
CA SER A 130 -13.34 29.72 -8.71
C SER A 130 -11.93 29.22 -9.02
N PHE A 131 -11.77 27.91 -9.20
CA PHE A 131 -10.48 27.31 -9.53
C PHE A 131 -9.99 27.68 -10.93
N ARG A 132 -10.88 27.72 -11.93
CA ARG A 132 -10.50 28.21 -13.28
C ARG A 132 -10.00 29.66 -13.26
N LYS A 133 -10.59 30.51 -12.43
CA LYS A 133 -10.29 31.94 -12.34
C LYS A 133 -8.92 32.17 -11.70
N PHE A 134 -8.64 31.51 -10.58
CA PHE A 134 -7.42 31.74 -9.79
C PHE A 134 -6.27 30.78 -10.15
N PHE A 135 -6.58 29.56 -10.58
CA PHE A 135 -5.60 28.51 -10.88
C PHE A 135 -5.67 28.10 -12.37
N LYS A 136 -5.15 28.97 -13.24
CA LYS A 136 -5.23 28.79 -14.71
C LYS A 136 -4.61 27.49 -15.23
N ASN A 137 -3.68 26.88 -14.48
CA ASN A 137 -3.02 25.63 -14.86
C ASN A 137 -3.55 24.40 -14.11
N CYS A 138 -4.59 24.55 -13.28
CA CYS A 138 -5.22 23.43 -12.60
C CYS A 138 -5.76 22.42 -13.63
N ALA A 139 -5.43 21.15 -13.44
CA ALA A 139 -5.86 20.05 -14.28
C ALA A 139 -6.67 18.99 -13.51
N LEU A 140 -6.39 18.84 -12.21
CA LEU A 140 -7.08 17.91 -11.33
C LEU A 140 -7.08 18.50 -9.92
N ILE A 141 -8.19 18.30 -9.21
CA ILE A 141 -8.29 18.52 -7.76
C ILE A 141 -8.31 17.14 -7.13
N VAL A 142 -7.30 16.86 -6.31
CA VAL A 142 -7.10 15.57 -5.66
C VAL A 142 -7.52 15.72 -4.21
N ASP A 143 -8.73 15.25 -3.90
CA ASP A 143 -9.26 15.25 -2.55
C ASP A 143 -8.85 13.93 -1.86
N CYS A 144 -7.69 13.95 -1.19
CA CYS A 144 -7.06 12.73 -0.66
C CYS A 144 -6.45 12.90 0.74
N THR A 145 -6.66 14.05 1.39
CA THR A 145 -6.01 14.34 2.67
C THR A 145 -7.02 14.90 3.66
N GLU A 146 -7.69 14.00 4.38
CA GLU A 146 -8.48 14.35 5.55
C GLU A 146 -7.63 14.10 6.80
N VAL A 147 -7.31 15.16 7.53
CA VAL A 147 -6.68 15.05 8.85
C VAL A 147 -7.81 15.06 9.87
N PHE A 148 -8.03 13.93 10.54
CA PHE A 148 -8.96 13.88 11.66
C PHE A 148 -8.40 14.73 12.80
N ILE A 149 -9.17 15.72 13.22
CA ILE A 149 -8.87 16.58 14.35
C ILE A 149 -10.01 16.51 15.36
N GLU A 150 -9.77 17.00 16.57
CA GLU A 150 -10.85 17.20 17.55
C GLU A 150 -11.90 18.16 16.98
N ASN A 151 -13.17 17.82 17.13
CA ASN A 151 -14.30 18.63 16.66
C ASN A 151 -14.63 19.68 17.74
N PRO A 152 -14.26 20.97 17.55
CA PRO A 152 -14.48 21.98 18.57
C PRO A 152 -15.98 22.20 18.76
N SER A 153 -16.41 22.34 20.01
CA SER A 153 -17.81 22.70 20.34
C SER A 153 -18.14 24.14 19.91
N ASP A 154 -17.14 25.00 19.83
CA ASP A 154 -17.27 26.37 19.37
C ASP A 154 -17.44 26.44 17.84
N LEU A 155 -18.46 27.18 17.39
CA LEU A 155 -18.81 27.27 15.98
C LEU A 155 -17.78 28.05 15.15
N GLN A 156 -17.10 29.05 15.74
CA GLN A 156 -16.05 29.79 15.02
C GLN A 156 -14.80 28.95 14.85
N ALA A 157 -14.36 28.27 15.91
CA ALA A 157 -13.25 27.32 15.84
C ALA A 157 -13.55 26.19 14.83
N LYS A 158 -14.78 25.68 14.81
CA LYS A 158 -15.21 24.66 13.84
C LYS A 158 -15.27 25.16 12.40
N ALA A 159 -15.46 26.45 12.16
CA ALA A 159 -15.38 27.01 10.82
C ALA A 159 -13.91 27.13 10.34
N GLN A 160 -12.97 27.35 11.26
CA GLN A 160 -11.55 27.54 10.94
C GLN A 160 -10.78 26.25 10.65
N VAL A 161 -11.34 25.09 10.96
CA VAL A 161 -10.69 23.80 10.75
C VAL A 161 -10.83 23.22 9.34
N TRP A 162 -11.70 23.81 8.52
CA TRP A 162 -11.84 23.43 7.12
C TRP A 162 -10.80 24.18 6.29
N SER A 163 -10.10 23.49 5.40
CA SER A 163 -9.25 24.12 4.40
C SER A 163 -10.10 25.01 3.48
N ASN A 164 -9.71 26.28 3.34
CA ASN A 164 -10.31 27.24 2.41
C ASN A 164 -10.08 26.89 0.94
#